data_AF-A0A7V2X9Q2-F1
#
_entry.id   AF-A0A7V2X9Q2-F1
#
_cell.length_a   1.000
_cell.length_b   1.000
_cell.length_c   1.000
_cell.angle_alpha   90.00
_cell.angle_beta   90.00
_cell.angle_gamma   90.00
#
_symmetry.space_group_name_H-M   'P 1'
#
loop_
_entity.id
_entity.type
_entity.pdbx_description
1 polymer ?
#
loop_
_entity_poly.entity_id
_entity_poly.type
_entity_poly.pdbx_seq_one_letter_code
_entity_poly.pdbx_strand_id
1 'polypeptide(L)'
;MAQGVLVFIEEREGKVKKTSLEALSAARRLAADLGEPVSALRIGSGEPSVDLAHYGADRILWGSDFPLLSPSRYFREMAGAGLSSRARAKIQGGNIRRILDRQRKTGLGSNSGVEYRQTSSDSPITL
;
A
#
# COMPACT_ATOMS: atom_id res chain seq x y z
N MET A 1 0.95 -13.99 -7.04
CA MET A 1 1.73 -13.49 -5.88
C MET A 1 1.74 -11.97 -6.00
N ALA A 2 2.41 -11.19 -5.15
CA ALA A 2 2.62 -9.79 -5.50
C ALA A 2 3.71 -9.78 -6.60
N GLN A 3 3.38 -9.23 -7.76
CA GLN A 3 4.18 -9.19 -8.99
C GLN A 3 4.34 -7.71 -9.40
N GLY A 4 5.50 -7.33 -9.92
CA GLY A 4 5.80 -5.95 -10.33
C GLY A 4 6.91 -5.26 -9.53
N VAL A 5 7.38 -4.12 -10.08
CA VAL A 5 8.31 -3.20 -9.42
C VAL A 5 7.52 -2.03 -8.85
N LEU A 6 7.67 -1.75 -7.55
CA LEU A 6 7.04 -0.60 -6.89
C LEU A 6 8.09 0.49 -6.64
N VAL A 7 7.80 1.73 -7.04
CA VAL A 7 8.67 2.89 -6.83
C VAL A 7 7.93 3.93 -5.99
N PHE A 8 8.55 4.40 -4.90
CA PHE A 8 8.02 5.51 -4.13
C PHE A 8 8.39 6.86 -4.76
N ILE A 9 7.39 7.72 -4.92
CA ILE A 9 7.54 9.07 -5.47
C ILE A 9 7.56 10.07 -4.31
N GLU A 10 8.72 10.66 -4.07
CA GLU A 10 8.91 11.71 -3.06
C GLU A 10 8.58 13.06 -3.71
N GLU A 11 7.75 13.83 -3.01
CA GLU A 11 7.40 15.20 -3.36
C GLU A 11 7.72 16.13 -2.20
N ARG A 12 8.07 17.37 -2.52
CA ARG A 12 8.15 18.48 -1.56
C ARG A 12 7.46 19.68 -2.16
N GLU A 13 6.53 20.28 -1.42
CA GLU A 13 5.76 21.45 -1.88
C GLU A 13 5.08 21.20 -3.24
N GLY A 14 4.53 19.99 -3.42
CA GLY A 14 3.87 19.58 -4.67
C GLY A 14 4.81 19.28 -5.85
N LYS A 15 6.13 19.38 -5.66
CA LYS A 15 7.12 19.11 -6.71
C LYS A 15 7.77 17.74 -6.52
N VAL A 16 7.70 16.90 -7.55
CA VAL A 16 8.39 15.61 -7.57
C VAL A 16 9.90 15.81 -7.58
N LYS A 17 10.60 15.09 -6.70
CA LYS A 17 12.06 15.12 -6.67
C LYS A 17 12.65 14.39 -7.87
N LYS A 18 13.72 14.96 -8.43
CA LYS A 18 14.45 14.38 -9.57
C LYS A 18 14.89 12.94 -9.31
N THR A 19 15.33 12.64 -8.08
CA THR A 19 15.75 11.29 -7.66
C THR A 19 14.64 10.26 -7.82
N SER A 20 13.37 10.63 -7.59
CA SER A 20 12.24 9.73 -7.82
C SER A 20 11.99 9.47 -9.31
N LEU A 21 12.24 10.45 -10.19
CA LEU A 21 12.13 10.28 -11.64
C LEU A 21 13.24 9.39 -12.20
N GLU A 22 14.46 9.56 -11.68
CA GLU A 22 15.60 8.69 -12.01
C GLU A 22 15.34 7.25 -11.56
N ALA A 23 14.81 7.06 -10.34
CA ALA A 23 14.42 5.75 -9.84
C ALA A 23 13.31 5.12 -10.68
N LEU A 24 12.31 5.89 -11.11
CA LEU A 24 11.21 5.40 -11.95
C LEU A 24 11.72 4.97 -13.34
N SER A 25 12.62 5.74 -13.93
CA SER A 25 13.27 5.41 -15.20
C SER A 25 14.13 4.15 -15.10
N ALA A 26 14.86 3.97 -14.00
CA ALA A 26 15.64 2.78 -13.75
C ALA A 26 14.73 1.55 -13.52
N ALA A 27 13.64 1.72 -12.78
CA ALA A 27 12.65 0.67 -12.55
C ALA A 27 12.01 0.20 -13.86
N ARG A 28 11.73 1.11 -14.82
CA ARG A 28 11.23 0.72 -16.14
C ARG A 28 12.18 -0.21 -16.89
N ARG A 29 13.49 0.05 -16.84
CA ARG A 29 14.48 -0.84 -17.46
C ARG A 29 14.48 -2.21 -16.79
N LEU A 30 14.58 -2.23 -15.47
CA LEU A 30 14.52 -3.46 -14.68
C LEU A 30 13.24 -4.27 -14.95
N ALA A 31 12.09 -3.60 -14.97
CA ALA A 31 10.81 -4.25 -15.17
C ALA A 31 10.63 -4.76 -16.61
N ALA A 32 11.27 -4.14 -17.60
CA ALA A 32 11.31 -4.65 -18.97
C ALA A 32 12.05 -6.00 -19.04
N ASP A 33 13.20 -6.10 -18.35
CA ASP A 33 13.97 -7.35 -18.29
C ASP A 33 13.19 -8.47 -17.57
N LEU A 34 12.38 -8.10 -16.57
CA LEU A 34 11.55 -9.03 -15.81
C LEU A 34 10.22 -9.37 -16.49
N GLY A 35 9.80 -8.62 -17.51
CA GLY A 35 8.46 -8.74 -18.10
C GLY A 35 7.33 -8.34 -17.14
N GLU A 36 7.60 -7.44 -16.21
CA GLU A 36 6.72 -7.07 -15.10
C GLU A 36 6.28 -5.59 -15.19
N PRO A 37 5.17 -5.19 -14.55
CA PRO A 37 4.73 -3.80 -14.55
C PRO A 37 5.42 -2.95 -13.47
N VAL A 38 5.56 -1.66 -13.75
CA VAL A 38 6.01 -0.65 -12.78
C VAL A 38 4.82 0.07 -12.19
N SER A 39 4.70 0.05 -10.86
CA SER A 39 3.74 0.86 -10.11
C SER A 39 4.47 2.00 -9.39
N ALA A 40 4.05 3.24 -9.62
CA ALA A 40 4.54 4.40 -8.87
C ALA A 40 3.57 4.68 -7.70
N LEU A 41 4.07 4.66 -6.46
CA LEU A 41 3.31 5.06 -5.28
C LEU A 41 3.66 6.50 -4.91
N ARG A 42 2.69 7.38 -5.12
CA ARG A 42 2.77 8.80 -4.75
C ARG A 42 1.91 9.04 -3.52
N ILE A 43 2.52 9.60 -2.48
CA ILE A 43 1.80 10.07 -1.30
C ILE A 43 1.82 11.60 -1.32
N GLY A 44 0.64 12.23 -1.33
CA GLY A 44 0.52 13.68 -1.40
C GLY A 44 -0.89 14.13 -1.74
N SER A 45 -1.12 15.44 -1.83
CA SER A 45 -2.39 16.03 -2.25
C SER A 45 -2.30 16.58 -3.69
N GLY A 46 -3.43 16.72 -4.37
CA GLY A 46 -3.50 17.29 -5.73
C GLY A 46 -2.92 16.40 -6.84
N GLU A 47 -2.74 16.97 -8.03
CA GLU A 47 -2.10 16.31 -9.18
C GLU A 47 -0.56 16.37 -9.06
N PRO A 48 0.18 15.36 -9.54
CA PRO A 48 1.64 15.41 -9.56
C PRO A 48 2.13 16.56 -10.46
N SER A 49 3.24 17.19 -10.10
CA SER A 49 3.85 18.26 -10.92
C SER A 49 4.36 17.80 -12.29
N VAL A 50 4.43 16.50 -12.53
CA VAL A 50 4.97 15.88 -13.75
C VAL A 50 4.17 14.63 -14.10
N ASP A 51 4.13 14.30 -15.39
CA ASP A 51 3.56 13.05 -15.87
C ASP A 51 4.49 11.87 -15.54
N LEU A 52 4.11 11.05 -14.55
CA LEU A 52 4.89 9.89 -14.14
C LEU A 52 4.88 8.76 -15.17
N ALA A 53 3.88 8.69 -16.05
CA ALA A 53 3.83 7.68 -17.12
C ALA A 53 4.96 7.91 -18.12
N HIS A 54 5.29 9.18 -18.43
CA HIS A 54 6.44 9.56 -19.25
C HIS A 54 7.77 8.98 -18.73
N TYR A 55 7.91 8.82 -17.40
CA TYR A 55 9.11 8.27 -16.76
C TYR A 55 9.05 6.75 -16.52
N GLY A 56 8.02 6.07 -17.03
CA GLY A 56 7.97 4.61 -17.07
C GLY A 56 7.04 3.96 -16.04
N ALA A 57 6.13 4.71 -15.42
CA ALA A 57 5.04 4.11 -14.63
C ALA A 57 3.96 3.49 -15.54
N ASP A 58 3.66 2.21 -15.34
CA ASP A 58 2.49 1.56 -15.97
C ASP A 58 1.23 1.79 -15.14
N ARG A 59 1.38 2.02 -13.82
CA ARG A 59 0.30 2.29 -12.87
C ARG A 59 0.74 3.37 -11.90
N ILE A 60 -0.17 4.28 -11.58
CA ILE A 60 0.05 5.30 -10.56
C ILE A 60 -0.91 5.02 -9.40
N LEU A 61 -0.34 4.68 -8.25
CA LEU A 61 -1.04 4.52 -6.99
C LEU A 61 -0.92 5.84 -6.24
N TRP A 62 -2.04 6.51 -6.05
CA TRP A 62 -2.09 7.74 -5.30
C TRP A 62 -2.65 7.48 -3.90
N GLY A 63 -1.91 7.95 -2.88
CA GLY A 63 -2.37 8.03 -1.50
C GLY A 63 -2.44 9.48 -1.07
N SER A 64 -3.58 9.93 -0.56
CA SER A 64 -3.63 11.20 0.16
C SER A 64 -2.83 11.07 1.46
N ASP A 65 -2.01 12.07 1.75
CA ASP A 65 -1.16 12.17 2.93
C ASP A 65 -1.93 11.91 4.24
N PHE A 66 -1.76 10.75 4.89
CA PHE A 66 -2.50 10.42 6.12
C PHE A 66 -1.77 9.42 7.03
N PRO A 67 -1.76 9.70 8.36
CA PRO A 67 -2.92 9.37 9.20
C PRO A 67 -3.39 10.54 10.10
N LEU A 68 -4.01 11.57 9.53
CA LEU A 68 -4.87 12.51 10.26
C LEU A 68 -6.37 12.07 10.36
N LEU A 69 -6.79 10.93 9.77
CA LEU A 69 -8.19 10.52 9.58
C LEU A 69 -8.37 9.06 10.01
N SER A 70 -9.53 8.80 10.63
CA SER A 70 -9.86 7.47 11.12
C SER A 70 -10.09 6.47 9.98
N PRO A 71 -9.76 5.18 10.17
CA PRO A 71 -10.04 4.11 9.20
C PRO A 71 -11.48 4.10 8.67
N SER A 72 -12.44 4.46 9.53
CA SER A 72 -13.86 4.55 9.19
C SER A 72 -14.17 5.52 8.05
N ARG A 73 -13.40 6.61 7.91
CA ARG A 73 -13.60 7.56 6.81
C ARG A 73 -13.20 6.97 5.46
N TYR A 74 -12.07 6.25 5.41
CA TYR A 74 -11.66 5.52 4.21
C TYR A 74 -12.65 4.45 3.79
N PHE A 75 -13.26 3.73 4.74
CA PHE A 75 -14.27 2.73 4.43
C PHE A 75 -15.49 3.34 3.74
N ARG A 76 -15.87 4.55 4.15
CA ARG A 76 -16.96 5.31 3.53
C ARG A 76 -16.60 5.76 2.11
N GLU A 77 -15.41 6.31 1.92
CA GLU A 77 -14.93 6.74 0.60
C GLU A 77 -14.79 5.54 -0.35
N MET A 78 -14.23 4.41 0.11
CA MET A 78 -14.13 3.17 -0.67
C MET A 78 -15.50 2.59 -1.05
N ALA A 79 -16.54 2.81 -0.24
CA ALA A 79 -17.90 2.41 -0.60
C ALA A 79 -18.43 3.20 -1.81
N GLY A 80 -18.00 4.46 -1.97
CA GLY A 80 -18.32 5.31 -3.11
C GLY A 80 -17.45 5.09 -4.36
N ALA A 81 -16.32 4.38 -4.23
CA ALA A 81 -15.32 4.22 -5.29
C ALA A 81 -15.66 3.17 -6.37
N GLY A 82 -16.88 2.64 -6.42
CA GLY A 82 -17.29 1.64 -7.42
C GLY A 82 -16.63 0.26 -7.29
N LEU A 83 -15.94 -0.01 -6.17
CA LEU A 83 -15.24 -1.29 -5.94
C LEU A 83 -16.21 -2.42 -5.62
N SER A 84 -15.97 -3.61 -6.18
CA SER A 84 -16.72 -4.82 -5.80
C SER A 84 -16.56 -5.15 -4.31
N SER A 85 -17.56 -5.79 -3.71
CA SER A 85 -17.52 -6.20 -2.29
C SER A 85 -16.30 -7.08 -1.97
N ARG A 86 -15.91 -7.93 -2.94
CA ARG A 86 -14.70 -8.78 -2.85
C ARG A 86 -13.41 -7.95 -2.84
N ALA A 87 -13.32 -6.92 -3.70
CA ALA A 87 -12.15 -6.04 -3.74
C ALA A 87 -12.03 -5.22 -2.45
N ARG A 88 -13.16 -4.66 -1.97
CA ARG A 88 -13.22 -3.95 -0.68
C ARG A 88 -12.77 -4.82 0.48
N ALA A 89 -13.29 -6.04 0.60
CA ALA A 89 -12.89 -6.98 1.65
C ALA A 89 -11.39 -7.30 1.63
N LYS A 90 -10.78 -7.41 0.44
CA LYS A 90 -9.32 -7.61 0.31
C LYS A 90 -8.52 -6.40 0.81
N ILE A 91 -8.95 -5.19 0.46
CA ILE A 91 -8.30 -3.93 0.88
C ILE A 91 -8.46 -3.71 2.38
N GLN A 92 -9.63 -3.99 2.95
CA GLN A 92 -9.97 -3.85 4.37
C GLN A 92 -9.38 -4.97 5.25
N GLY A 93 -8.25 -5.56 4.85
CA GLY A 93 -7.51 -6.53 5.65
C GLY A 93 -7.72 -8.01 5.26
N GLY A 94 -8.60 -8.33 4.31
CA GLY A 94 -8.72 -9.70 3.80
C GLY A 94 -7.42 -10.22 3.17
N ASN A 95 -6.62 -9.34 2.55
CA ASN A 95 -5.31 -9.69 2.03
C ASN A 95 -4.32 -10.09 3.14
N ILE A 96 -4.25 -9.29 4.22
CA ILE A 96 -3.33 -9.59 5.33
C ILE A 96 -3.79 -10.82 6.10
N ARG A 97 -5.10 -10.96 6.35
CA ARG A 97 -5.67 -12.15 7.00
C ARG A 97 -5.32 -13.43 6.27
N ARG A 98 -5.46 -13.45 4.94
CA ARG A 98 -5.06 -14.60 4.11
C ARG A 98 -3.59 -14.98 4.27
N ILE A 99 -2.69 -14.00 4.40
CA ILE A 99 -1.25 -14.25 4.61
C ILE A 99 -1.00 -14.80 6.01
N LEU A 100 -1.58 -14.18 7.03
CA LEU A 100 -1.43 -14.59 8.42
C LEU A 100 -2.00 -16.00 8.68
N ASP A 101 -3.16 -16.31 8.11
CA ASP A 101 -3.76 -17.64 8.21
C ASP A 101 -2.92 -18.72 7.51
N ARG A 102 -2.21 -18.35 6.42
CA ARG A 102 -1.29 -19.26 5.75
C ARG A 102 -0.08 -19.56 6.63
N GLN A 103 0.52 -18.53 7.23
CA GLN A 103 1.67 -18.68 8.15
C GLN A 103 1.31 -19.55 9.37
N ARG A 104 0.10 -19.38 9.91
CA ARG A 104 -0.43 -20.23 11.00
C ARG A 104 -0.58 -21.70 10.59
N LYS A 105 -0.99 -21.97 9.35
CA LYS A 105 -1.19 -23.33 8.84
C LYS A 105 0.12 -24.03 8.43
N THR A 106 1.14 -23.28 8.05
CA THR A 106 2.44 -23.83 7.61
C THR A 106 3.44 -24.07 8.74
N GLY A 107 3.07 -23.87 10.01
CA GLY A 107 3.92 -24.21 11.17
C GLY A 107 5.19 -23.36 11.33
N LEU A 108 5.42 -22.36 10.47
CA LEU A 108 6.62 -21.50 10.48
C LEU A 108 6.62 -20.44 11.60
N GLY A 109 5.87 -20.69 12.68
CA GLY A 109 5.78 -19.85 13.88
C GLY A 109 6.41 -20.47 15.13
N SER A 110 6.98 -21.68 15.06
CA SER A 110 7.73 -22.25 16.17
C SER A 110 9.19 -21.78 16.11
N ASN A 111 9.45 -20.55 16.54
CA ASN A 111 10.72 -20.24 17.18
C ASN A 111 10.44 -19.36 18.42
N SER A 112 10.44 -20.05 19.57
CA SER A 112 10.76 -19.61 20.92
C SER A 112 10.79 -18.11 21.23
N GLY A 113 9.89 -17.66 22.11
CA GLY A 113 10.26 -16.65 23.12
C GLY A 113 9.41 -15.38 23.27
N VAL A 114 8.28 -15.22 22.58
CA VAL A 114 7.41 -14.05 22.81
C VAL A 114 5.99 -14.50 23.13
N GLU A 115 5.66 -14.56 24.42
CA GLU A 115 4.28 -14.62 24.90
C GLU A 115 3.54 -13.36 24.45
N TYR A 116 2.68 -13.47 23.45
CA TYR A 116 1.66 -12.47 23.21
C TYR A 116 0.60 -12.61 24.31
N ARG A 117 0.73 -11.79 25.36
CA ARG A 117 -0.30 -11.64 26.40
C ARG A 117 -1.60 -11.18 25.73
N GLN A 118 -2.60 -12.06 25.69
CA GLN A 118 -3.97 -11.66 25.41
C GLN A 118 -4.41 -10.73 26.53
N THR A 119 -4.52 -9.42 26.27
CA THR A 119 -5.28 -8.54 27.16
C THR A 119 -6.74 -8.74 26.79
N SER A 120 -7.45 -9.52 27.62
CA SER A 120 -8.90 -9.57 27.65
C SER A 120 -9.44 -8.15 27.80
N SER A 121 -10.03 -7.62 26.72
CA SER A 121 -10.75 -6.35 26.74
C SER A 121 -12.13 -6.60 27.36
N ASP A 122 -12.20 -6.55 28.68
CA ASP A 122 -13.49 -6.52 29.39
C ASP A 122 -13.52 -5.39 30.44
N SER A 123 -12.94 -4.25 30.08
CA SER A 123 -13.19 -2.98 30.78
C SER A 123 -13.51 -1.88 29.77
N PRO A 124 -14.61 -1.12 29.96
CA PRO A 124 -14.97 -0.03 29.07
C PRO A 124 -13.96 1.10 29.21
N ILE A 125 -13.51 1.66 28.08
CA ILE A 125 -12.71 2.88 28.05
C ILE A 125 -13.68 4.03 28.31
N THR A 126 -13.65 4.60 29.50
CA THR A 126 -14.27 5.90 29.79
C THR A 126 -13.28 6.99 29.37
N LEU A 127 -13.78 7.97 28.60
CA LEU A 127 -13.06 9.18 28.17
C LEU A 127 -12.58 10.03 29.34
#